data_AF-A0AAD3CDV6-F1
#
_entry.id   AF-A0AAD3CDV6-F1
#
_cell.length_a   1.000
_cell.length_b   1.000
_cell.length_c   1.000
_cell.angle_alpha   90.00
_cell.angle_beta   90.00
_cell.angle_gamma   90.00
#
_symmetry.space_group_name_H-M   'P 1'
#
loop_
_entity.id
_entity.type
_entity.pdbx_description
1 polymer ?
#
loop_
_entity_poly.entity_id
_entity_poly.type
_entity_poly.pdbx_seq_one_letter_code
_entity_poly.pdbx_strand_id
1 'polypeptide(L)'
;MLRAENKIGKKGPLFCDVKGDLLKSKDLEDLILEAIENVQATQVHSELIPNEWEVREMYGIYRSFRRGAASTAANEDVNDFTIKLVNRWRKYETARGSVPNMGIMEYYLEHKKVLKRILSFSKSL
;
A
#
# COMPACT_ATOMS: atom_id res chain seq x y z
N MET A 1 -12.49 -2.24 5.78
CA MET A 1 -12.74 -1.26 4.71
C MET A 1 -12.36 0.12 5.22
N LEU A 2 -11.45 0.82 4.54
CA LEU A 2 -10.99 2.16 4.92
C LEU A 2 -12.16 3.14 4.76
N ARG A 3 -12.53 3.81 5.85
CA ARG A 3 -13.62 4.80 5.87
C ARG A 3 -13.05 6.15 6.27
N ALA A 4 -13.40 7.18 5.51
CA ALA A 4 -13.09 8.56 5.83
C ALA A 4 -14.31 9.21 6.48
N GLU A 5 -14.05 10.11 7.41
CA GLU A 5 -15.06 10.99 7.97
C GLU A 5 -14.90 12.35 7.31
N ASN A 6 -15.95 12.83 6.64
CA ASN A 6 -15.92 14.16 6.04
C ASN A 6 -15.99 15.24 7.13
N LYS A 7 -15.77 16.52 6.78
CA LYS A 7 -15.83 17.66 7.73
C LYS A 7 -17.18 17.79 8.47
N ILE A 8 -18.21 17.08 8.03
CA ILE A 8 -19.58 17.10 8.56
C ILE A 8 -19.85 15.86 9.44
N GLY A 9 -18.86 14.99 9.67
CA GLY A 9 -18.98 13.80 10.53
C GLY A 9 -19.63 12.58 9.86
N LYS A 10 -19.90 12.64 8.54
CA LYS A 10 -20.49 11.52 7.80
C LYS A 10 -19.39 10.56 7.35
N LYS A 11 -19.53 9.30 7.75
CA LYS A 11 -18.60 8.21 7.37
C LYS A 11 -18.92 7.72 5.97
N GLY A 12 -17.94 7.78 5.08
CA GLY A 12 -18.00 7.28 3.70
C GLY A 12 -16.79 6.42 3.37
N PRO A 13 -16.78 5.79 2.17
CA PRO A 13 -15.55 5.18 1.66
C PRO A 13 -14.44 6.24 1.54
N LEU A 14 -13.19 5.84 1.76
CA LEU A 14 -12.04 6.74 1.59
C LEU A 14 -11.77 7.03 0.11
N PHE A 15 -11.95 6.02 -0.75
CA PHE A 15 -11.85 6.14 -2.20
C PHE A 15 -13.23 5.90 -2.80
N CYS A 16 -13.71 6.89 -3.55
CA CYS A 16 -15.04 6.91 -4.10
C CYS A 16 -14.97 7.12 -5.61
N ASP A 17 -15.95 6.58 -6.33
CA ASP A 17 -16.20 7.00 -7.70
C ASP A 17 -16.84 8.40 -7.74
N VAL A 18 -17.11 8.88 -8.96
CA VAL A 18 -17.75 10.19 -9.19
C VAL A 18 -19.15 10.30 -8.58
N LYS A 19 -19.80 9.16 -8.30
CA LYS A 19 -21.15 9.08 -7.71
C LYS A 19 -21.09 8.99 -6.18
N GLY A 20 -19.90 8.84 -5.60
CA GLY A 20 -19.69 8.67 -4.16
C GLY A 20 -19.77 7.21 -3.68
N ASP A 21 -19.88 6.26 -4.61
CA ASP A 21 -19.86 4.83 -4.31
C ASP A 21 -18.42 4.35 -4.10
N LEU A 22 -18.26 3.23 -3.40
CA LEU A 22 -16.94 2.66 -3.13
C LEU A 22 -16.21 2.32 -4.45
N LEU A 23 -15.02 2.89 -4.63
CA LEU A 23 -14.15 2.54 -5.75
C LEU A 23 -13.60 1.12 -5.57
N LYS A 24 -13.69 0.27 -6.60
CA LYS A 24 -13.13 -1.07 -6.55
C LYS A 24 -11.60 -1.01 -6.68
N SER A 25 -10.92 -1.98 -6.08
CA SER A 25 -9.45 -2.08 -6.15
C SER A 25 -8.95 -2.19 -7.59
N LYS A 26 -9.68 -2.87 -8.48
CA LYS A 26 -9.34 -2.96 -9.90
C LYS A 26 -9.41 -1.60 -10.60
N ASP A 27 -10.48 -0.85 -10.37
CA ASP A 27 -10.67 0.47 -10.98
C ASP A 27 -9.58 1.45 -10.52
N LEU A 28 -9.18 1.38 -9.24
CA LEU A 28 -8.05 2.15 -8.71
C LEU A 28 -6.72 1.72 -9.33
N GLU A 29 -6.51 0.42 -9.54
CA GLU A 29 -5.30 -0.10 -10.18
C GLU A 29 -5.19 0.35 -11.63
N ASP A 30 -6.27 0.27 -12.39
CA ASP A 30 -6.32 0.73 -13.77
C ASP A 30 -5.98 2.23 -13.88
N LEU A 31 -6.54 3.06 -12.99
CA LEU A 31 -6.26 4.51 -12.96
C LEU A 31 -4.78 4.83 -12.70
N ILE A 32 -4.14 4.11 -11.77
CA ILE A 32 -2.74 4.33 -11.43
C ILE A 32 -1.83 3.83 -12.56
N LEU A 33 -2.11 2.66 -13.12
CA LEU A 33 -1.30 2.11 -14.22
C LEU A 33 -1.42 2.99 -15.47
N GLU A 34 -2.62 3.50 -15.78
CA GLU A 34 -2.82 4.47 -16.85
C GLU A 34 -1.99 5.75 -16.65
N ALA A 35 -1.89 6.24 -15.40
CA ALA A 35 -1.03 7.38 -15.09
C ALA A 35 0.46 7.06 -15.36
N ILE A 36 0.92 5.85 -15.06
CA ILE A 36 2.30 5.42 -15.33
C ILE A 36 2.55 5.25 -16.84
N GLU A 37 1.60 4.67 -17.57
CA GLU A 37 1.62 4.56 -19.04
C GLU A 37 1.71 5.95 -19.70
N ASN A 38 0.94 6.92 -19.19
CA ASN A 38 1.00 8.30 -19.67
C ASN A 38 2.37 8.96 -19.42
N VAL A 39 3.00 8.68 -18.27
CA VAL A 39 4.37 9.15 -17.97
C VAL A 39 5.39 8.49 -18.91
N GLN A 40 5.26 7.19 -19.18
CA GLN A 40 6.08 6.48 -20.15
C GLN A 40 5.91 7.07 -21.57
N ALA A 41 4.70 7.45 -21.97
CA ALA A 41 4.40 7.98 -23.29
C ALA A 41 4.84 9.45 -23.51
N THR A 42 4.89 10.27 -22.46
CA THR A 42 5.22 11.71 -22.56
C THR A 42 6.72 12.02 -22.54
N GLN A 43 7.57 11.01 -22.37
CA GLN A 43 9.04 11.00 -22.54
C GLN A 43 9.80 12.34 -22.44
N VAL A 44 9.76 12.93 -21.24
CA VAL A 44 10.91 13.66 -20.66
C VAL A 44 11.78 12.71 -19.81
N HIS A 45 11.29 11.50 -19.49
CA HIS A 45 11.90 10.58 -18.53
C HIS A 45 11.99 9.13 -19.05
N SER A 46 12.44 8.92 -20.28
CA SER A 46 12.71 7.57 -20.83
C SER A 46 13.72 6.78 -20.00
N GLU A 47 14.53 7.46 -19.18
CA GLU A 47 15.45 6.87 -18.21
C GLU A 47 14.75 6.25 -17.00
N LEU A 48 13.56 6.75 -16.62
CA LEU A 48 12.84 6.29 -15.43
C LEU A 48 11.95 5.08 -15.72
N ILE A 49 11.26 5.08 -16.86
CA ILE A 49 10.39 3.99 -17.30
C ILE A 49 10.76 3.64 -18.74
N PRO A 50 11.56 2.57 -18.94
CA PRO A 50 11.96 2.12 -20.27
C PRO A 50 10.75 1.77 -21.15
N ASN A 51 10.80 2.08 -22.44
CA ASN A 51 9.71 1.79 -23.38
C ASN A 51 9.51 0.30 -23.62
N GLU A 52 10.55 -0.51 -23.38
CA GLU A 52 10.53 -1.96 -23.55
C GLU A 52 9.75 -2.66 -22.44
N TRP A 53 9.45 -1.95 -21.34
CA TRP A 53 8.73 -2.52 -20.20
C TRP A 53 7.22 -2.43 -20.42
N GLU A 54 6.54 -3.57 -20.28
CA GLU A 54 5.09 -3.62 -20.16
C GLU A 54 4.70 -3.13 -18.76
N VAL A 55 4.09 -1.93 -18.68
CA VAL A 55 3.84 -1.23 -17.42
C VAL A 55 2.94 -2.04 -16.50
N ARG A 56 1.91 -2.71 -17.02
CA ARG A 56 0.93 -3.43 -16.20
C ARG A 56 1.53 -4.69 -15.59
N GLU A 57 2.42 -5.37 -16.30
CA GLU A 57 3.19 -6.51 -15.81
C GLU A 57 4.24 -6.08 -14.76
N MET A 58 4.99 -5.01 -15.04
CA MET A 58 6.11 -4.58 -14.20
C MET A 58 5.66 -3.84 -12.93
N TYR A 59 4.60 -3.03 -13.04
CA TYR A 59 4.14 -2.12 -11.98
C TYR A 59 2.77 -2.48 -11.39
N GLY A 60 2.18 -3.63 -11.73
CA GLY A 60 0.91 -4.09 -11.14
C GLY A 60 0.87 -3.98 -9.60
N ILE A 61 -0.15 -3.30 -9.08
CA ILE A 61 -0.19 -2.76 -7.70
C ILE A 61 -0.21 -3.87 -6.66
N TYR A 62 -0.86 -4.99 -6.97
CA TYR A 62 -0.88 -6.16 -6.09
C TYR A 62 0.53 -6.71 -5.77
N ARG A 63 1.54 -6.35 -6.56
CA ARG A 63 2.92 -6.83 -6.41
C ARG A 63 3.92 -5.70 -6.18
N SER A 64 3.81 -4.57 -6.87
CA SER A 64 4.87 -3.57 -7.00
C SER A 64 5.07 -2.72 -5.75
N PHE A 65 4.04 -2.05 -5.23
CA PHE A 65 4.20 -1.08 -4.13
C PHE A 65 4.69 -1.73 -2.84
N ARG A 66 4.12 -2.88 -2.48
CA ARG A 66 4.54 -3.59 -1.27
C ARG A 66 5.93 -4.21 -1.44
N ARG A 67 6.23 -4.81 -2.60
CA ARG A 67 7.56 -5.37 -2.87
C ARG A 67 8.60 -4.27 -2.82
N GLY A 68 8.36 -3.16 -3.50
CA GLY A 68 9.23 -1.98 -3.51
C GLY A 68 9.48 -1.49 -2.09
N ALA A 69 8.42 -1.17 -1.34
CA ALA A 69 8.57 -0.66 0.03
C ALA A 69 9.27 -1.64 0.97
N ALA A 70 8.97 -2.95 0.89
CA ALA A 70 9.61 -3.95 1.72
C ALA A 70 11.09 -4.17 1.33
N SER A 71 11.40 -4.17 0.03
CA SER A 71 12.78 -4.29 -0.47
C SER A 71 13.61 -3.07 -0.09
N THR A 72 13.09 -1.85 -0.25
CA THR A 72 13.79 -0.62 0.16
C THR A 72 14.04 -0.62 1.66
N ALA A 73 13.02 -0.90 2.48
CA ALA A 73 13.20 -0.98 3.93
C ALA A 73 14.19 -2.07 4.34
N ALA A 74 14.23 -3.20 3.63
CA ALA A 74 15.22 -4.25 3.90
C ALA A 74 16.65 -3.81 3.52
N ASN A 75 16.82 -3.05 2.43
CA ASN A 75 18.11 -2.49 2.04
C ASN A 75 18.63 -1.44 3.04
N GLU A 76 17.72 -0.73 3.70
CA GLU A 76 18.02 0.28 4.73
C GLU A 76 18.11 -0.34 6.15
N ASP A 77 18.34 -1.65 6.25
CA ASP A 77 18.49 -2.41 7.50
C ASP A 77 17.32 -2.23 8.49
N VAL A 78 16.11 -1.93 8.00
CA VAL A 78 14.93 -1.90 8.86
C VAL A 78 14.65 -3.29 9.37
N ASN A 79 14.63 -3.42 10.69
CA ASN A 79 14.41 -4.68 11.36
C ASN A 79 13.17 -5.44 10.82
N ASP A 80 13.31 -6.73 10.55
CA ASP A 80 12.27 -7.59 9.96
C ASP A 80 10.95 -7.57 10.76
N PHE A 81 11.02 -7.51 12.10
CA PHE A 81 9.82 -7.39 12.92
C PHE A 81 9.09 -6.06 12.66
N THR A 82 9.81 -4.96 12.42
CA THR A 82 9.21 -3.67 12.04
C THR A 82 8.57 -3.75 10.65
N ILE A 83 9.23 -4.36 9.66
CA ILE A 83 8.67 -4.56 8.31
C ILE A 83 7.39 -5.41 8.38
N LYS A 84 7.38 -6.50 9.17
CA LYS A 84 6.21 -7.36 9.40
C LYS A 84 5.10 -6.63 10.14
N LEU A 85 5.44 -5.77 11.11
CA LEU A 85 4.48 -4.96 11.86
C LEU A 85 3.72 -4.00 10.94
N VAL A 86 4.43 -3.27 10.05
CA VAL A 86 3.80 -2.37 9.07
C VAL A 86 2.96 -3.15 8.06
N ASN A 87 3.45 -4.32 7.63
CA ASN A 87 2.75 -5.19 6.68
C ASN A 87 1.72 -6.15 7.33
N ARG A 88 1.36 -5.95 8.61
CA ARG A 88 0.46 -6.82 9.37
C ARG A 88 -0.96 -6.89 8.78
N TRP A 89 -1.37 -5.86 8.03
CA TRP A 89 -2.65 -5.80 7.33
C TRP A 89 -2.88 -7.01 6.41
N ARG A 90 -1.82 -7.63 5.85
CA ARG A 90 -1.92 -8.86 5.05
C ARG A 90 -2.56 -10.01 5.82
N LYS A 91 -2.22 -10.17 7.11
CA LYS A 91 -2.78 -11.23 7.95
C LYS A 91 -4.28 -11.04 8.15
N TYR A 92 -4.71 -9.78 8.33
CA TYR A 92 -6.12 -9.43 8.43
C TYR A 92 -6.87 -9.62 7.11
N GLU A 93 -6.27 -9.26 5.99
CA GLU A 93 -6.87 -9.41 4.67
C GLU A 93 -7.01 -10.90 4.29
N THR A 94 -5.97 -11.69 4.54
CA THR A 94 -5.97 -13.14 4.31
C THR A 94 -6.99 -13.85 5.20
N ALA A 95 -7.20 -13.35 6.43
CA ALA A 95 -8.19 -13.88 7.35
C ALA A 95 -9.65 -13.63 6.90
N ARG A 96 -9.91 -12.75 5.91
CA ARG A 96 -11.24 -12.51 5.33
C ARG A 96 -12.36 -12.30 6.38
N GLY A 97 -12.04 -11.61 7.48
CA GLY A 97 -12.97 -11.36 8.59
C GLY A 97 -12.91 -12.37 9.74
N SER A 98 -12.12 -13.44 9.63
CA SER A 98 -11.79 -14.30 10.77
C SER A 98 -10.71 -13.69 11.65
N VAL A 99 -10.47 -14.27 12.83
CA VAL A 99 -9.34 -13.90 13.67
C VAL A 99 -8.05 -14.31 12.94
N PRO A 100 -7.14 -13.36 12.65
CA PRO A 100 -5.89 -13.66 11.98
C PRO A 100 -4.92 -14.44 12.88
N ASN A 101 -4.16 -15.36 12.29
CA ASN A 101 -3.10 -16.08 13.00
C ASN A 101 -1.92 -15.10 13.28
N MET A 102 -1.78 -14.72 14.55
CA MET A 102 -0.79 -13.76 15.02
C MET A 102 0.14 -14.41 16.03
N GLY A 103 1.40 -14.00 16.03
CA GLY A 103 2.31 -14.34 17.13
C GLY A 103 1.85 -13.67 18.43
N ILE A 104 2.20 -14.27 19.57
CA ILE A 104 1.88 -13.74 20.91
C ILE A 104 2.28 -12.26 21.04
N MET A 105 3.50 -11.90 20.60
CA MET A 105 3.96 -10.52 20.64
C MET A 105 3.06 -9.58 19.83
N GLU A 106 2.65 -9.97 18.63
CA GLU A 106 1.75 -9.17 17.79
C GLU A 106 0.38 -8.98 18.45
N TYR A 107 -0.13 -9.99 19.15
CA TYR A 107 -1.41 -9.93 19.85
C TYR A 107 -1.42 -8.86 20.94
N TYR A 108 -0.35 -8.76 21.72
CA TYR A 108 -0.21 -7.79 22.81
C TYR A 108 0.34 -6.42 22.37
N LEU A 109 0.80 -6.31 21.12
CA LEU A 109 1.34 -5.07 20.57
C LEU A 109 0.25 -4.05 20.28
N GLU A 110 0.20 -3.02 21.12
CA GLU A 110 -0.66 -1.87 20.90
C GLU A 110 -0.08 -0.93 19.84
N HIS A 111 -0.82 -0.72 18.75
CA HIS A 111 -0.36 0.05 17.58
C HIS A 111 0.12 1.46 17.91
N LYS A 112 -0.56 2.15 18.85
CA LYS A 112 -0.18 3.49 19.30
C LYS A 112 1.18 3.53 20.01
N LYS A 113 1.56 2.45 20.68
CA LYS A 113 2.82 2.35 21.45
C LYS A 113 4.03 2.02 20.58
N VAL A 114 3.82 1.59 19.34
CA VAL A 114 4.89 1.25 18.38
C VAL A 114 5.06 2.24 17.24
N LEU A 115 4.50 3.44 17.39
CA LEU A 115 4.59 4.50 16.39
C LEU A 115 6.04 4.78 15.96
N LYS A 116 7.00 4.78 16.90
CA LYS A 116 8.44 4.98 16.59
C LYS A 116 8.98 3.97 15.58
N ARG A 117 8.56 2.70 15.67
CA ARG A 117 8.96 1.63 14.74
C ARG A 117 8.27 1.81 13.39
N ILE A 118 6.99 2.17 13.38
CA ILE A 118 6.27 2.45 12.13
C ILE A 118 6.94 3.62 11.39
N LEU A 119 7.31 4.67 12.13
CA LEU A 119 8.00 5.83 11.56
C LEU A 119 9.41 5.49 11.06
N SER A 120 10.13 4.55 11.68
CA SER A 120 11.45 4.15 11.15
C SER A 120 11.32 3.47 9.79
N PHE A 121 10.25 2.71 9.55
CA PHE A 121 9.96 2.15 8.23
C PHE A 121 9.61 3.26 7.23
N SER A 122 8.75 4.22 7.60
CA SER A 122 8.40 5.31 6.68
C SER A 122 9.58 6.23 6.36
N LYS A 123 10.55 6.37 7.26
CA LYS A 123 11.78 7.15 7.03
C LYS A 123 12.76 6.48 6.09
N SER A 124 12.64 5.16 5.89
CA SER A 124 13.52 4.39 5.01
C SER A 124 12.96 4.25 3.60
N LEU A 125 11.88 4.95 3.26
CA LEU A 125 11.26 4.97 1.94
C LEU A 125 11.45 6.35 1.32
#